data_AF-A0AAD5VT49-F1
#
_entry.id   AF-A0AAD5VT49-F1
#
_cell.length_a   1.000
_cell.length_b   1.000
_cell.length_c   1.000
_cell.angle_alpha   90.00
_cell.angle_beta   90.00
_cell.angle_gamma   90.00
#
_symmetry.space_group_name_H-M   'P 1'
#
loop_
_entity.id
_entity.type
_entity.pdbx_description
1 polymer ?
#
loop_
_entity_poly.entity_id
_entity_poly.type
_entity_poly.pdbx_seq_one_letter_code
_entity_poly.pdbx_strand_id
1 'polypeptide(L)'
;MSHISERADEDEEELDAVELLLAPVANPSAPTPAMPRIHKSRSRKPPAPPPKTPSRSSLPSRANMSYLSPLPPSESSNSSHLRPPQPHQPGASARAAGRGSILSWEQLASEASKTLGGEELDKMLHDIPAPFRSGGASPALSALDLPSSPALSALDSPTGYGSISQVLLPDVTPSPAMHASQRYNFSNSDSGQVESPVVNLLRLQLAQAENMAKERLMQMQSMENEIYSLKEAHAQQMQDTARRIAYLEATAQKGEDSRAYASSLEDRLRHAEALREQAVKDAQRKSEATVRRSLDVERRKETALLRMSCTAKLAKSEWASVKDSAEVELDLVRGDRAILSILLAELDQMTRALYT
;
A
#
# COMPACT_ATOMS: atom_id res chain seq x y z
N MET A 1 14.19 -18.70 -56.63
CA MET A 1 13.66 -19.11 -55.32
C MET A 1 13.22 -17.85 -54.63
N SER A 2 11.90 -17.65 -54.56
CA SER A 2 11.25 -16.37 -54.31
C SER A 2 10.21 -16.59 -53.21
N HIS A 3 10.43 -16.04 -52.01
CA HIS A 3 9.41 -15.97 -50.96
C HIS A 3 9.67 -14.74 -50.08
N ILE A 4 8.99 -13.63 -50.40
CA ILE A 4 8.68 -12.56 -49.44
C ILE A 4 7.26 -12.09 -49.81
N SER A 5 6.28 -12.64 -49.11
CA SER A 5 4.91 -12.14 -49.11
C SER A 5 4.29 -12.56 -47.77
N GLU A 6 3.36 -11.76 -47.28
CA GLU A 6 2.51 -12.01 -46.11
C GLU A 6 3.07 -11.56 -44.75
N ARG A 7 3.03 -10.24 -44.50
CA ARG A 7 2.82 -9.65 -43.17
C ARG A 7 2.42 -8.18 -43.29
N ALA A 8 1.15 -7.92 -43.59
CA ALA A 8 0.59 -6.57 -43.64
C ALA A 8 -0.84 -6.46 -43.04
N ASP A 9 -1.38 -7.56 -42.51
CA ASP A 9 -2.79 -7.61 -42.09
C ASP A 9 -2.97 -7.51 -40.56
N GLU A 10 -1.89 -7.50 -39.76
CA GLU A 10 -1.96 -7.40 -38.30
C GLU A 10 -2.08 -5.95 -37.79
N ASP A 11 -1.71 -4.95 -38.60
CA ASP A 11 -1.69 -3.54 -38.18
C ASP A 11 -3.06 -2.85 -38.33
N GLU A 12 -3.96 -3.38 -39.16
CA GLU A 12 -5.28 -2.76 -39.43
C GLU A 12 -6.30 -3.07 -38.32
N GLU A 13 -6.23 -4.27 -37.70
CA GLU A 13 -7.06 -4.64 -36.55
C GLU A 13 -6.68 -3.90 -35.25
N GLU A 14 -5.40 -3.56 -35.07
CA GLU A 14 -4.94 -2.81 -33.89
C GLU A 14 -5.38 -1.33 -33.96
N LEU A 15 -5.44 -0.75 -35.16
CA LEU A 15 -5.95 0.61 -35.37
C LEU A 15 -7.45 0.72 -35.08
N ASP A 16 -8.25 -0.24 -35.53
CA ASP A 16 -9.69 -0.30 -35.24
C ASP A 16 -9.98 -0.49 -33.73
N ALA A 17 -9.15 -1.27 -33.03
CA ALA A 17 -9.28 -1.45 -31.58
C ALA A 17 -8.98 -0.17 -30.79
N VAL A 18 -8.00 0.62 -31.23
CA VAL A 18 -7.65 1.92 -30.62
C VAL A 18 -8.71 2.97 -30.93
N GLU A 19 -9.28 2.96 -32.14
CA GLU A 19 -10.40 3.85 -32.50
C GLU A 19 -11.65 3.56 -31.68
N LEU A 20 -11.97 2.29 -31.42
CA LEU A 20 -13.07 1.89 -30.54
C LEU A 20 -12.85 2.30 -29.07
N LEU A 21 -11.59 2.34 -28.61
CA LEU A 21 -11.23 2.77 -27.26
C LEU A 21 -11.28 4.31 -27.09
N LEU A 22 -11.07 5.05 -28.18
CA LEU A 22 -11.09 6.51 -28.23
C LEU A 22 -12.45 7.07 -28.67
N ALA A 23 -13.36 6.22 -29.15
CA ALA A 23 -14.72 6.59 -29.48
C ALA A 23 -15.42 7.18 -28.23
N PRO A 24 -16.10 8.33 -28.33
CA PRO A 24 -16.82 8.91 -27.21
C PRO A 24 -17.91 7.94 -26.71
N VAL A 25 -17.67 7.29 -25.57
CA VAL A 25 -18.62 6.36 -24.91
C VAL A 25 -19.89 7.09 -24.41
N ALA A 26 -20.00 8.40 -24.59
CA ALA A 26 -21.17 9.18 -24.30
C ALA A 26 -21.73 9.80 -25.59
N ASN A 27 -22.94 9.39 -25.97
CA ASN A 27 -23.73 10.07 -26.99
C ASN A 27 -23.81 11.57 -26.63
N PRO A 28 -23.34 12.51 -27.48
CA PRO A 28 -23.31 13.93 -27.16
C PRO A 28 -24.72 14.55 -27.02
N SER A 29 -25.77 13.80 -27.39
CA SER A 29 -27.17 14.15 -27.13
C SER A 29 -27.75 13.51 -25.87
N ALA A 30 -27.01 12.66 -25.15
CA ALA A 30 -27.49 12.08 -23.91
C ALA A 30 -27.53 13.15 -22.82
N PRO A 31 -28.65 13.28 -22.07
CA PRO A 31 -28.70 14.17 -20.92
C PRO A 31 -27.65 13.70 -19.91
N THR A 32 -26.59 14.50 -19.72
CA THR A 32 -25.57 14.26 -18.69
C THR A 32 -26.25 13.91 -17.36
N PRO A 33 -25.91 12.77 -16.72
CA PRO A 33 -26.48 12.43 -15.43
C PRO A 33 -26.23 13.58 -14.46
N ALA A 34 -27.30 14.07 -13.85
CA ALA A 34 -27.29 15.26 -13.01
C ALA A 34 -26.31 15.07 -11.86
N MET A 35 -25.18 15.76 -11.94
CA MET A 35 -24.19 15.83 -10.88
C MET A 35 -24.89 16.32 -9.59
N PRO A 36 -24.77 15.63 -8.45
CA PRO A 36 -25.44 16.03 -7.21
C PRO A 36 -24.96 17.42 -6.79
N ARG A 37 -25.77 18.42 -7.10
CA ARG A 37 -25.49 19.82 -6.84
C ARG A 37 -25.70 20.04 -5.35
N ILE A 38 -24.61 20.10 -4.59
CA ILE A 38 -24.65 20.49 -3.18
C ILE A 38 -25.14 21.94 -3.12
N HIS A 39 -26.45 22.11 -2.97
CA HIS A 39 -27.07 23.38 -2.74
C HIS A 39 -26.62 23.88 -1.36
N LYS A 40 -25.62 24.76 -1.34
CA LYS A 40 -25.35 25.61 -0.18
C LYS A 40 -26.60 26.46 0.01
N SER A 41 -27.50 26.04 0.91
CA SER A 41 -28.65 26.83 1.29
C SER A 41 -28.13 28.14 1.85
N ARG A 42 -28.30 29.21 1.06
CA ARG A 42 -28.07 30.58 1.51
C ARG A 42 -29.22 30.92 2.45
N SER A 43 -29.13 30.46 3.70
CA SER A 43 -29.99 30.90 4.79
C SER A 43 -29.88 32.43 4.87
N ARG A 44 -30.96 33.13 4.51
CA ARG A 44 -31.14 34.58 4.74
C ARG A 44 -31.47 34.82 6.21
N LYS A 45 -30.63 34.35 7.13
CA LYS A 45 -30.63 34.82 8.51
C LYS A 45 -29.39 35.70 8.73
N PRO A 46 -29.53 36.89 9.35
CA PRO A 46 -28.39 37.71 9.71
C PRO A 46 -27.43 36.90 10.60
N PRO A 47 -26.11 37.14 10.51
CA PRO A 47 -25.11 36.36 11.23
C PRO A 47 -25.32 36.51 12.73
N ALA A 48 -25.58 35.38 13.41
CA ALA A 48 -25.46 35.31 14.85
C ALA A 48 -24.00 35.63 15.23
N PRO A 49 -23.74 36.52 16.21
CA PRO A 49 -22.39 36.81 16.64
C PRO A 49 -21.74 35.54 17.21
N PRO A 50 -20.42 35.34 17.01
CA PRO A 50 -19.71 34.21 17.57
C PRO A 50 -19.80 34.22 19.11
N PRO A 51 -19.82 33.05 19.77
CA PRO A 51 -19.85 32.97 21.22
C PRO A 51 -18.63 33.70 21.80
N LYS A 52 -18.88 34.70 22.65
CA LYS A 52 -17.84 35.48 23.34
C LYS A 52 -17.08 34.57 24.31
N THR A 53 -15.81 34.31 24.05
CA THR A 53 -14.86 33.83 25.05
C THR A 53 -14.45 34.99 25.96
N PRO A 54 -14.34 34.81 27.29
CA PRO A 54 -13.90 35.89 28.19
C PRO A 54 -12.47 36.31 27.87
N SER A 55 -12.33 37.53 27.33
CA SER A 55 -11.06 38.20 27.08
C SER A 55 -10.44 38.63 28.42
N ARG A 56 -9.34 38.01 28.81
CA ARG A 56 -8.52 38.42 29.96
C ARG A 56 -7.87 39.77 29.65
N SER A 57 -8.33 40.84 30.30
CA SER A 57 -7.94 42.24 30.02
C SER A 57 -6.84 42.80 30.93
N SER A 58 -5.95 41.98 31.49
CA SER A 58 -4.82 42.51 32.27
C SER A 58 -3.65 41.54 32.29
N LEU A 59 -2.89 41.50 31.20
CA LEU A 59 -1.51 41.03 31.26
C LEU A 59 -0.60 42.25 31.51
N PRO A 60 0.36 42.17 32.45
CA PRO A 60 1.26 43.28 32.75
C PRO A 60 2.10 43.64 31.51
N SER A 61 2.18 44.94 31.21
CA SER A 61 3.07 45.49 30.19
C SER A 61 4.53 45.24 30.55
N ARG A 62 5.37 44.97 29.54
CA ARG A 62 6.80 44.64 29.65
C ARG A 62 7.64 45.68 30.42
N ALA A 63 7.12 46.90 30.61
CA ALA A 63 7.72 47.93 31.46
C ALA A 63 7.85 47.52 32.94
N ASN A 64 7.06 46.55 33.42
CA ASN A 64 7.05 46.10 34.82
C ASN A 64 7.77 44.76 35.04
N MET A 65 8.53 44.25 34.06
CA MET A 65 9.23 42.97 34.14
C MET A 65 10.74 43.22 34.13
N SER A 66 11.39 43.12 35.29
CA SER A 66 12.84 43.20 35.44
C SER A 66 13.50 41.92 34.89
N TYR A 67 13.81 41.91 33.59
CA TYR A 67 14.69 40.90 33.01
C TYR A 67 15.73 41.58 32.13
N LEU A 68 17.00 41.36 32.51
CA LEU A 68 18.20 41.57 31.71
C LEU A 68 18.07 40.76 30.42
N SER A 69 17.65 41.40 29.33
CA SER A 69 17.67 40.83 27.98
C SER A 69 17.71 41.97 26.95
N PRO A 70 18.46 41.80 25.84
CA PRO A 70 18.93 42.89 25.00
C PRO A 70 17.78 43.62 24.29
N LEU A 71 17.96 44.94 24.12
CA LEU A 71 16.99 45.83 23.48
C LEU A 71 16.68 45.39 22.04
N PRO A 72 15.43 45.56 21.56
CA PRO A 72 15.13 45.43 20.13
C PRO A 72 15.83 46.55 19.35
N PRO A 73 16.35 46.27 18.14
CA PRO A 73 17.06 47.27 17.34
C PRO A 73 16.15 48.43 16.94
N SER A 74 16.63 49.65 17.14
CA SER A 74 16.01 50.88 16.65
C SER A 74 15.93 50.87 15.11
N GLU A 75 14.92 51.55 14.57
CA GLU A 75 14.50 51.60 13.16
C GLU A 75 15.51 52.27 12.18
N SER A 76 16.82 52.03 12.31
CA SER A 76 17.84 52.69 11.48
C SER A 76 18.88 51.74 10.89
N SER A 77 18.55 50.47 10.65
CA SER A 77 19.49 49.53 10.03
C SER A 77 18.81 48.68 8.97
N ASN A 78 18.97 49.13 7.71
CA ASN A 78 18.64 48.40 6.50
C ASN A 78 19.42 47.07 6.43
N SER A 79 18.76 45.96 6.69
CA SER A 79 19.21 44.61 6.31
C SER A 79 18.01 43.66 6.30
N SER A 80 17.37 43.55 5.14
CA SER A 80 16.18 42.74 4.91
C SER A 80 16.53 41.58 3.99
N HIS A 81 16.89 40.42 4.55
CA HIS A 81 17.01 39.17 3.78
C HIS A 81 16.22 37.99 4.37
N LEU A 82 15.34 38.21 5.34
CA LEU A 82 14.47 37.15 5.88
C LEU A 82 13.04 37.66 6.14
N ARG A 83 12.33 38.04 5.07
CA ARG A 83 10.88 38.23 5.14
C ARG A 83 10.19 37.51 3.97
N PRO A 84 9.13 36.71 4.22
CA PRO A 84 8.22 36.27 3.17
C PRO A 84 7.58 37.49 2.49
N PRO A 85 7.23 37.43 1.19
CA PRO A 85 6.72 38.58 0.45
C PRO A 85 5.40 39.06 1.07
N GLN A 86 5.41 40.27 1.61
CA GLN A 86 4.22 40.97 2.07
C GLN A 86 3.54 41.61 0.84
N PRO A 87 2.27 41.31 0.54
CA PRO A 87 1.56 41.93 -0.57
C PRO A 87 1.10 43.33 -0.14
N HIS A 88 1.87 44.35 -0.49
CA HIS A 88 1.43 45.74 -0.43
C HIS A 88 1.23 46.28 -1.86
N GLN A 89 -0.02 46.30 -2.31
CA GLN A 89 -0.53 47.39 -3.14
C GLN A 89 -1.89 47.85 -2.60
N PRO A 90 -2.07 49.17 -2.36
CA PRO A 90 -3.37 49.73 -2.00
C PRO A 90 -4.09 50.15 -3.29
N GLY A 91 -5.21 49.51 -3.59
CA GLY A 91 -6.09 49.99 -4.67
C GLY A 91 -6.82 48.95 -5.49
N ALA A 92 -7.55 48.02 -4.86
CA ALA A 92 -8.73 47.42 -5.48
C ALA A 92 -9.62 46.76 -4.42
N SER A 93 -10.90 47.05 -4.54
CA SER A 93 -11.98 46.64 -3.67
C SER A 93 -12.23 45.12 -3.68
N ALA A 94 -12.19 44.56 -2.47
CA ALA A 94 -13.17 43.65 -1.88
C ALA A 94 -13.28 42.18 -2.35
N ARG A 95 -13.26 41.32 -1.31
CA ARG A 95 -13.83 39.96 -1.17
C ARG A 95 -12.94 38.75 -1.49
N ALA A 96 -11.86 38.57 -0.71
CA ALA A 96 -11.39 37.22 -0.35
C ALA A 96 -10.54 37.12 0.93
N ALA A 97 -10.54 38.13 1.81
CA ALA A 97 -9.99 37.96 3.16
C ALA A 97 -11.09 37.40 4.07
N GLY A 98 -11.15 36.08 4.22
CA GLY A 98 -12.07 35.47 5.17
C GLY A 98 -12.46 34.02 4.89
N ARG A 99 -11.49 33.12 4.79
CA ARG A 99 -11.69 31.71 5.19
C ARG A 99 -10.42 31.22 5.86
N GLY A 100 -10.55 30.84 7.13
CA GLY A 100 -9.51 30.21 7.93
C GLY A 100 -9.06 28.90 7.30
N SER A 101 -8.07 29.02 6.43
CA SER A 101 -7.30 27.88 5.96
C SER A 101 -6.39 27.50 7.11
N ILE A 102 -6.86 26.52 7.88
CA ILE A 102 -6.06 25.53 8.60
C ILE A 102 -4.65 25.52 7.99
N LEU A 103 -3.64 25.83 8.79
CA LEU A 103 -2.24 25.63 8.41
C LEU A 103 -2.18 24.27 7.73
N SER A 104 -1.70 24.23 6.48
CA SER A 104 -1.53 22.97 5.77
C SER A 104 -0.79 22.01 6.72
N TRP A 105 -1.24 20.77 6.82
CA TRP A 105 -0.54 19.76 7.63
C TRP A 105 0.95 19.69 7.28
N GLU A 106 1.29 20.00 6.03
CA GLU A 106 2.65 20.16 5.53
C GLU A 106 3.42 21.32 6.18
N GLN A 107 2.74 22.43 6.48
CA GLN A 107 3.32 23.59 7.13
C GLN A 107 3.53 23.35 8.63
N LEU A 108 2.61 22.63 9.30
CA LEU A 108 2.80 22.17 10.68
C LEU A 108 3.92 21.14 10.80
N ALA A 109 4.02 20.19 9.86
CA ALA A 109 5.09 19.19 9.86
C ALA A 109 6.47 19.81 9.64
N SER A 110 6.56 20.81 8.75
CA SER A 110 7.81 21.50 8.47
C SER A 110 8.22 22.49 9.56
N GLU A 111 7.27 23.13 10.27
CA GLU A 111 7.59 23.91 11.48
C GLU A 111 7.97 23.03 12.67
N ALA A 112 7.24 21.93 12.91
CA ALA A 112 7.53 21.00 14.01
C ALA A 112 8.92 20.35 13.86
N SER A 113 9.33 20.03 12.63
CA SER A 113 10.67 19.49 12.35
C SER A 113 11.79 20.52 12.56
N LYS A 114 11.46 21.81 12.66
CA LYS A 114 12.42 22.91 12.78
C LYS A 114 12.54 23.43 14.21
N THR A 115 11.48 23.34 14.99
CA THR A 115 11.44 23.80 16.39
C THR A 115 11.73 22.70 17.38
N LEU A 116 11.53 21.43 17.01
CA LEU A 116 11.82 20.28 17.85
C LEU A 116 13.11 19.62 17.35
N GLY A 117 14.17 19.67 18.18
CA GLY A 117 15.43 19.02 17.84
C GLY A 117 15.21 17.52 17.63
N GLY A 118 15.87 16.92 16.63
CA GLY A 118 15.66 15.51 16.28
C GLY A 118 15.80 14.54 17.46
N GLU A 119 16.61 14.90 18.46
CA GLU A 119 16.82 14.12 19.68
C GLU A 119 15.67 14.25 20.70
N GLU A 120 14.92 15.35 20.67
CA GLU A 120 13.77 15.59 21.54
C GLU A 120 12.51 14.90 21.01
N LEU A 121 12.37 14.82 19.68
CA LEU A 121 11.28 14.11 19.01
C LEU A 121 11.38 12.59 19.25
N ASP A 122 12.60 12.05 19.22
CA ASP A 122 12.86 10.65 19.53
C ASP A 122 12.56 10.36 21.02
N LYS A 123 12.92 11.28 21.93
CA LYS A 123 12.57 11.19 23.36
C LYS A 123 11.05 11.21 23.61
N MET A 124 10.32 12.08 22.91
CA MET A 124 8.86 12.12 23.04
C MET A 124 8.16 10.90 22.43
N LEU A 125 8.69 10.33 21.34
CA LEU A 125 8.18 9.09 20.75
C LEU A 125 8.40 7.88 21.67
N HIS A 126 9.51 7.85 22.42
CA HIS A 126 9.76 6.81 23.42
C HIS A 126 8.87 6.93 24.67
N ASP A 127 8.38 8.12 24.99
CA ASP A 127 7.47 8.38 26.13
C ASP A 127 5.98 8.13 25.80
N ILE A 128 5.62 7.91 24.53
CA ILE A 128 4.28 7.49 24.14
C ILE A 128 4.24 5.96 24.20
N PRO A 129 3.66 5.34 25.24
CA PRO A 129 3.56 3.90 25.30
C PRO A 129 2.75 3.41 24.10
N ALA A 130 3.35 2.55 23.27
CA ALA A 130 2.68 1.97 22.13
C ALA A 130 1.34 1.34 22.59
N PRO A 131 0.22 1.60 21.87
CA PRO A 131 -1.11 1.12 22.26
C PRO A 131 -1.22 -0.41 22.28
N PHE A 132 -0.20 -1.10 21.76
CA PHE A 132 -0.03 -2.55 21.85
C PHE A 132 1.22 -2.83 22.67
N ARG A 133 1.04 -3.17 23.95
CA ARG A 133 2.13 -3.74 24.75
C ARG A 133 2.50 -5.09 24.13
N SER A 134 3.74 -5.25 23.67
CA SER A 134 4.32 -6.55 23.33
C SER A 134 4.32 -7.43 24.58
N GLY A 135 3.24 -8.18 24.79
CA GLY A 135 3.00 -9.01 25.98
C GLY A 135 1.62 -8.81 26.64
N GLY A 136 0.78 -7.88 26.18
CA GLY A 136 -0.61 -7.75 26.62
C GLY A 136 -1.53 -8.67 25.81
N ALA A 137 -2.18 -9.60 26.51
CA ALA A 137 -3.05 -10.65 25.98
C ALA A 137 -3.94 -10.19 24.81
N SER A 138 -3.73 -10.80 23.65
CA SER A 138 -4.77 -10.93 22.62
C SER A 138 -6.03 -11.51 23.27
N PRO A 139 -7.25 -11.12 22.85
CA PRO A 139 -8.44 -11.82 23.29
C PRO A 139 -8.30 -13.27 22.82
N ALA A 140 -8.14 -14.17 23.79
CA ALA A 140 -8.21 -15.59 23.56
C ALA A 140 -9.54 -15.86 22.85
N LEU A 141 -9.46 -16.44 21.65
CA LEU A 141 -10.59 -17.13 21.08
C LEU A 141 -11.04 -18.14 22.13
N SER A 142 -12.28 -17.99 22.59
CA SER A 142 -12.95 -18.90 23.50
C SER A 142 -12.75 -20.33 23.01
N ALA A 143 -11.84 -21.04 23.67
CA ALA A 143 -11.74 -22.48 23.64
C ALA A 143 -12.51 -23.01 24.85
N LEU A 144 -13.31 -24.05 24.59
CA LEU A 144 -14.06 -24.91 25.52
C LEU A 144 -15.40 -24.30 25.97
N ASP A 145 -16.56 -24.82 25.54
CA ASP A 145 -16.98 -26.18 25.88
C ASP A 145 -17.81 -26.84 24.76
N LEU A 146 -17.24 -27.88 24.13
CA LEU A 146 -17.96 -28.84 23.29
C LEU A 146 -17.53 -30.22 23.78
N PRO A 147 -18.47 -31.11 24.13
CA PRO A 147 -18.13 -32.39 24.73
C PRO A 147 -17.32 -33.27 23.77
N SER A 148 -16.20 -33.76 24.28
CA SER A 148 -15.32 -34.73 23.64
C SER A 148 -16.08 -36.00 23.28
N SER A 149 -16.21 -36.26 21.98
CA SER A 149 -16.59 -37.57 21.47
C SER A 149 -15.45 -38.58 21.78
N PRO A 150 -15.77 -39.84 22.11
CA PRO A 150 -14.79 -40.82 22.56
C PRO A 150 -13.93 -41.33 21.39
N ALA A 151 -12.62 -41.18 21.52
CA ALA A 151 -11.64 -41.83 20.67
C ALA A 151 -11.43 -43.28 21.14
N LEU A 152 -11.82 -44.26 20.31
CA LEU A 152 -11.29 -45.62 20.38
C LEU A 152 -10.11 -45.71 19.40
N SER A 153 -8.91 -45.46 19.89
CA SER A 153 -7.66 -45.79 19.19
C SER A 153 -6.64 -46.24 20.22
N ALA A 154 -6.87 -47.45 20.72
CA ALA A 154 -5.83 -48.32 21.22
C ALA A 154 -6.11 -49.68 20.59
N LEU A 155 -5.32 -50.05 19.58
CA LEU A 155 -4.75 -51.39 19.48
C LEU A 155 -3.71 -51.39 18.35
N ASP A 156 -2.56 -51.93 18.75
CA ASP A 156 -1.38 -52.24 17.96
C ASP A 156 -1.71 -53.01 16.69
N SER A 157 -0.92 -52.79 15.64
CA SER A 157 -0.99 -53.55 14.40
C SER A 157 -0.40 -54.96 14.58
N PRO A 158 -1.12 -56.06 14.28
CA PRO A 158 -0.46 -57.34 14.07
C PRO A 158 0.06 -57.42 12.63
N THR A 159 1.37 -57.49 12.53
CA THR A 159 2.12 -57.91 11.36
C THR A 159 1.80 -59.37 11.04
N GLY A 160 1.54 -59.70 9.77
CA GLY A 160 1.71 -61.07 9.25
C GLY A 160 0.44 -61.77 8.78
N TYR A 161 0.35 -61.91 7.46
CA TYR A 161 -0.32 -62.96 6.68
C TYR A 161 -1.72 -63.45 7.13
N GLY A 162 -2.74 -63.02 6.40
CA GLY A 162 -4.07 -63.65 6.44
C GLY A 162 -4.96 -63.16 5.31
N SER A 163 -5.29 -64.09 4.40
CA SER A 163 -6.15 -63.92 3.22
C SER A 163 -7.48 -63.24 3.50
N ILE A 164 -7.74 -62.06 2.92
CA ILE A 164 -9.07 -61.41 2.97
C ILE A 164 -9.90 -61.90 1.79
N SER A 165 -10.38 -63.12 1.93
CA SER A 165 -11.46 -63.70 1.15
C SER A 165 -12.41 -64.39 2.12
N GLN A 166 -13.13 -63.60 2.91
CA GLN A 166 -14.27 -64.08 3.67
C GLN A 166 -15.44 -63.14 3.44
N VAL A 167 -16.19 -63.48 2.39
CA VAL A 167 -17.61 -63.19 2.29
C VAL A 167 -18.25 -63.88 3.50
N LEU A 168 -18.58 -63.12 4.54
CA LEU A 168 -19.43 -63.57 5.62
C LEU A 168 -20.84 -63.73 5.05
N LEU A 169 -21.09 -64.89 4.45
CA LEU A 169 -22.44 -65.40 4.23
C LEU A 169 -23.06 -65.65 5.60
N PRO A 170 -24.32 -65.22 5.85
CA PRO A 170 -25.09 -65.80 6.93
C PRO A 170 -25.39 -67.26 6.58
N ASP A 171 -24.50 -68.17 6.99
CA ASP A 171 -24.74 -69.62 7.06
C ASP A 171 -25.66 -69.92 8.24
N VAL A 172 -26.91 -69.45 8.19
CA VAL A 172 -28.02 -70.12 8.89
C VAL A 172 -29.26 -69.92 8.04
N THR A 173 -29.40 -70.76 7.03
CA THR A 173 -30.72 -71.22 6.60
C THR A 173 -31.28 -72.11 7.73
N PRO A 174 -32.29 -71.72 8.51
CA PRO A 174 -33.22 -72.71 9.00
C PRO A 174 -34.08 -73.11 7.80
N SER A 175 -33.63 -74.11 7.05
CA SER A 175 -34.54 -74.88 6.22
C SER A 175 -35.70 -75.33 7.11
N PRO A 176 -36.97 -75.09 6.76
CA PRO A 176 -38.07 -75.74 7.46
C PRO A 176 -37.91 -77.23 7.20
N ALA A 177 -37.50 -77.98 8.21
CA ALA A 177 -37.55 -79.42 8.19
C ALA A 177 -39.00 -79.83 7.92
N MET A 178 -39.29 -80.25 6.70
CA MET A 178 -40.53 -80.94 6.42
C MET A 178 -40.48 -82.25 7.20
N HIS A 179 -41.26 -82.35 8.27
CA HIS A 179 -41.57 -83.62 8.92
C HIS A 179 -42.43 -84.46 7.97
N ALA A 180 -41.80 -85.01 6.93
CA ALA A 180 -42.35 -86.07 6.09
C ALA A 180 -42.02 -87.41 6.74
N SER A 181 -42.76 -87.76 7.80
CA SER A 181 -42.86 -89.14 8.28
C SER A 181 -44.11 -89.34 9.12
N GLN A 182 -45.24 -89.45 8.43
CA GLN A 182 -46.19 -90.52 8.75
C GLN A 182 -46.59 -91.19 7.44
N ARG A 183 -46.06 -92.40 7.24
CA ARG A 183 -46.58 -93.35 6.26
C ARG A 183 -48.01 -93.69 6.69
N TYR A 184 -49.01 -93.06 6.09
CA TYR A 184 -50.36 -93.61 6.05
C TYR A 184 -50.51 -94.44 4.78
N ASN A 185 -50.56 -95.75 4.98
CA ASN A 185 -51.05 -96.71 3.99
C ASN A 185 -52.46 -96.28 3.56
N PHE A 186 -52.63 -95.82 2.33
CA PHE A 186 -53.93 -95.86 1.66
C PHE A 186 -54.11 -97.26 1.09
N SER A 187 -54.64 -98.17 1.90
CA SER A 187 -55.37 -99.31 1.37
C SER A 187 -56.62 -98.78 0.70
N ASN A 188 -56.75 -99.00 -0.61
CA ASN A 188 -57.99 -98.86 -1.36
C ASN A 188 -59.14 -99.55 -0.61
N SER A 189 -60.05 -98.77 -0.04
CA SER A 189 -61.43 -99.18 0.16
C SER A 189 -62.30 -98.15 -0.54
N ASP A 190 -62.69 -98.56 -1.74
CA ASP A 190 -63.83 -98.04 -2.48
C ASP A 190 -65.09 -98.06 -1.59
N SER A 191 -66.03 -97.17 -1.89
CA SER A 191 -67.34 -96.94 -1.24
C SER A 191 -67.38 -96.05 0.02
N GLY A 192 -68.14 -94.95 -0.09
CA GLY A 192 -68.76 -94.26 1.03
C GLY A 192 -68.37 -92.79 1.18
N GLN A 193 -69.23 -91.89 0.71
CA GLN A 193 -69.20 -90.45 1.04
C GLN A 193 -69.30 -90.23 2.56
N VAL A 194 -68.17 -90.26 3.26
CA VAL A 194 -68.01 -89.67 4.59
C VAL A 194 -66.63 -89.03 4.58
N GLU A 195 -66.56 -87.70 4.63
CA GLU A 195 -65.29 -86.97 4.59
C GLU A 195 -64.34 -87.46 5.70
N SER A 196 -63.26 -88.15 5.30
CA SER A 196 -62.26 -88.69 6.21
C SER A 196 -61.46 -87.54 6.86
N PRO A 197 -61.21 -87.58 8.19
CA PRO A 197 -60.46 -86.53 8.91
C PRO A 197 -59.06 -86.27 8.34
N VAL A 198 -58.47 -87.26 7.65
CA VAL A 198 -57.18 -87.15 6.96
C VAL A 198 -57.24 -86.15 5.78
N VAL A 199 -58.33 -86.14 5.02
CA VAL A 199 -58.52 -85.21 3.89
C VAL A 199 -58.65 -83.78 4.40
N ASN A 200 -59.38 -83.58 5.50
CA ASN A 200 -59.54 -82.26 6.13
C ASN A 200 -58.23 -81.73 6.72
N LEU A 201 -57.39 -82.61 7.31
CA LEU A 201 -56.05 -82.23 7.76
C LEU A 201 -55.15 -81.80 6.60
N LEU A 202 -55.14 -82.55 5.49
CA LEU A 202 -54.35 -82.20 4.30
C LEU A 202 -54.81 -80.88 3.66
N ARG A 203 -56.13 -80.64 3.58
CA ARG A 203 -56.69 -79.35 3.13
C ARG A 203 -56.24 -78.21 4.03
N LEU A 204 -56.25 -78.40 5.36
CA LEU A 204 -55.77 -77.40 6.31
C LEU A 204 -54.26 -77.14 6.15
N GLN A 205 -53.46 -78.19 6.01
CA GLN A 205 -52.01 -78.07 5.77
C GLN A 205 -51.71 -77.34 4.46
N LEU A 206 -52.48 -77.63 3.40
CA LEU A 206 -52.37 -76.94 2.12
C LEU A 206 -52.78 -75.47 2.25
N ALA A 207 -53.89 -75.17 2.93
CA ALA A 207 -54.31 -73.80 3.20
C ALA A 207 -53.29 -73.03 4.05
N GLN A 208 -52.66 -73.70 5.03
CA GLN A 208 -51.58 -73.12 5.83
C GLN A 208 -50.33 -72.83 4.99
N ALA A 209 -49.93 -73.77 4.13
CA ALA A 209 -48.80 -73.58 3.22
C ALA A 209 -49.08 -72.46 2.21
N GLU A 210 -50.30 -72.39 1.67
CA GLU A 210 -50.75 -71.32 0.79
C GLU A 210 -50.74 -69.97 1.50
N ASN A 211 -51.24 -69.91 2.74
CA ASN A 211 -51.22 -68.67 3.53
C ASN A 211 -49.79 -68.21 3.82
N MET A 212 -48.90 -69.13 4.20
CA MET A 212 -47.48 -68.83 4.42
C MET A 212 -46.78 -68.36 3.13
N ALA A 213 -47.11 -68.95 1.99
CA ALA A 213 -46.59 -68.51 0.70
C ALA A 213 -47.06 -67.09 0.35
N LYS A 214 -48.34 -66.77 0.61
CA LYS A 214 -48.90 -65.42 0.43
C LYS A 214 -48.24 -64.39 1.36
N GLU A 215 -48.02 -64.73 2.62
CA GLU A 215 -47.34 -63.86 3.59
C GLU A 215 -45.90 -63.58 3.15
N ARG A 216 -45.15 -64.61 2.74
CA ARG A 216 -43.78 -64.45 2.22
C ARG A 216 -43.73 -63.61 0.95
N LEU A 217 -44.68 -63.78 0.04
CA LEU A 217 -44.77 -62.95 -1.17
C LEU A 217 -45.05 -61.49 -0.82
N MET A 218 -45.97 -61.22 0.11
CA MET A 218 -46.25 -59.86 0.59
C MET A 218 -45.02 -59.23 1.26
N GLN A 219 -44.30 -59.99 2.07
CA GLN A 219 -43.05 -59.53 2.69
C GLN A 219 -41.97 -59.23 1.64
N MET A 220 -41.82 -60.08 0.63
CA MET A 220 -40.89 -59.87 -0.48
C MET A 220 -41.23 -58.58 -1.25
N GLN A 221 -42.51 -58.36 -1.56
CA GLN A 221 -42.98 -57.14 -2.21
C GLN A 221 -42.75 -55.89 -1.34
N SER A 222 -42.93 -55.99 -0.02
CA SER A 222 -42.62 -54.89 0.91
C SER A 222 -41.13 -54.53 0.88
N MET A 223 -40.25 -55.54 0.96
CA MET A 223 -38.80 -55.33 0.91
C MET A 223 -38.34 -54.80 -0.45
N GLU A 224 -38.93 -55.26 -1.55
CA GLU A 224 -38.65 -54.72 -2.89
C GLU A 224 -39.01 -53.23 -2.95
N ASN A 225 -40.19 -52.85 -2.47
CA ASN A 225 -40.61 -51.45 -2.41
C ASN A 225 -39.67 -50.61 -1.53
N GLU A 226 -39.24 -51.14 -0.38
CA GLU A 226 -38.25 -50.48 0.48
C GLU A 226 -36.91 -50.28 -0.24
N ILE A 227 -36.40 -51.30 -0.94
CA ILE A 227 -35.16 -51.20 -1.73
C ILE A 227 -35.30 -50.15 -2.84
N TYR A 228 -36.43 -50.12 -3.54
CA TYR A 228 -36.68 -49.08 -4.55
C TYR A 228 -36.68 -47.69 -3.94
N SER A 229 -37.34 -47.52 -2.79
CA SER A 229 -37.38 -46.23 -2.07
C SER A 229 -35.99 -45.77 -1.61
N LEU A 230 -35.16 -46.69 -1.09
CA LEU A 230 -33.80 -46.40 -0.66
C LEU A 230 -32.90 -46.07 -1.85
N LYS A 231 -33.04 -46.79 -2.97
CA LYS A 231 -32.28 -46.53 -4.20
C LYS A 231 -32.61 -45.15 -4.75
N GLU A 232 -33.88 -44.77 -4.75
CA GLU A 232 -34.32 -43.45 -5.19
C GLU A 232 -33.79 -42.34 -4.25
N ALA A 233 -33.93 -42.51 -2.94
CA ALA A 233 -33.39 -41.56 -1.95
C ALA A 233 -31.87 -41.40 -2.08
N HIS A 234 -31.14 -42.50 -2.28
CA HIS A 234 -29.70 -42.48 -2.50
C HIS A 234 -29.33 -41.77 -3.82
N ALA A 235 -30.08 -42.00 -4.90
CA ALA A 235 -29.87 -41.31 -6.17
C ALA A 235 -30.10 -39.79 -6.05
N GLN A 236 -31.13 -39.38 -5.32
CA GLN A 236 -31.40 -37.97 -5.02
C GLN A 236 -30.28 -37.35 -4.18
N GLN A 237 -29.84 -38.03 -3.12
CA GLN A 237 -28.71 -37.57 -2.30
C GLN A 237 -27.42 -37.43 -3.11
N MET A 238 -27.14 -38.37 -4.02
CA MET A 238 -25.98 -38.31 -4.90
C MET A 238 -26.06 -37.12 -5.86
N GLN A 239 -27.24 -36.80 -6.39
CA GLN A 239 -27.44 -35.61 -7.22
C GLN A 239 -27.24 -34.31 -6.43
N ASP A 240 -27.76 -34.25 -5.21
CA ASP A 240 -27.63 -33.05 -4.37
C ASP A 240 -26.19 -32.82 -3.91
N THR A 241 -25.45 -33.89 -3.59
CA THR A 241 -24.01 -33.79 -3.29
C THR A 241 -23.21 -33.36 -4.52
N ALA A 242 -23.51 -33.90 -5.71
CA ALA A 242 -22.88 -33.46 -6.96
C ALA A 242 -23.14 -31.97 -7.26
N ARG A 243 -24.38 -31.49 -7.04
CA ARG A 243 -24.72 -30.07 -7.19
C ARG A 243 -23.94 -29.18 -6.22
N ARG A 244 -23.80 -29.61 -4.96
CA ARG A 244 -23.02 -28.88 -3.94
C ARG A 244 -21.54 -28.82 -4.29
N ILE A 245 -20.96 -29.92 -4.78
CA ILE A 245 -19.57 -29.97 -5.23
C ILE A 245 -19.36 -29.00 -6.40
N ALA A 246 -20.20 -29.06 -7.43
CA ALA A 246 -20.11 -28.16 -8.58
C ALA A 246 -20.24 -26.68 -8.18
N TYR A 247 -21.11 -26.37 -7.22
CA TYR A 247 -21.22 -25.01 -6.67
C TYR A 247 -19.94 -24.58 -5.95
N LEU A 248 -19.37 -25.43 -5.09
CA LEU A 248 -18.14 -25.14 -4.35
C LEU A 248 -16.96 -24.95 -5.31
N GLU A 249 -16.80 -25.80 -6.32
CA GLU A 249 -15.78 -25.67 -7.36
C GLU A 249 -15.92 -24.34 -8.12
N ALA A 250 -17.13 -23.96 -8.52
CA ALA A 250 -17.37 -22.68 -9.19
C ALA A 250 -17.03 -21.47 -8.30
N THR A 251 -17.29 -21.55 -6.98
CA THR A 251 -16.89 -20.49 -6.05
C THR A 251 -15.39 -20.46 -5.79
N ALA A 252 -14.73 -21.62 -5.77
CA ALA A 252 -13.28 -21.73 -5.64
C ALA A 252 -12.57 -21.12 -6.84
N GLN A 253 -13.01 -21.43 -8.06
CA GLN A 253 -12.45 -20.87 -9.29
C GLN A 253 -12.56 -19.34 -9.32
N LYS A 254 -13.73 -18.79 -8.97
CA LYS A 254 -13.90 -17.32 -8.84
C LYS A 254 -12.96 -16.70 -7.80
N GLY A 255 -12.69 -17.43 -6.71
CA GLY A 255 -11.74 -17.03 -5.69
C GLY A 255 -10.30 -17.01 -6.20
N GLU A 256 -9.91 -18.00 -7.00
CA GLU A 256 -8.59 -18.08 -7.64
C GLU A 256 -8.38 -16.96 -8.67
N ASP A 257 -9.36 -16.73 -9.54
CA ASP A 257 -9.30 -15.64 -10.53
C ASP A 257 -9.19 -14.27 -9.85
N SER A 258 -9.94 -14.06 -8.76
CA SER A 258 -9.85 -12.83 -7.98
C SER A 258 -8.48 -12.65 -7.32
N ARG A 259 -7.84 -13.74 -6.88
CA ARG A 259 -6.49 -13.71 -6.29
C ARG A 259 -5.42 -13.43 -7.34
N ALA A 260 -5.53 -14.07 -8.51
CA ALA A 260 -4.62 -13.82 -9.64
C ALA A 260 -4.73 -12.37 -10.14
N TYR A 261 -5.95 -11.83 -10.19
CA TYR A 261 -6.17 -10.43 -10.51
C TYR A 261 -5.58 -9.49 -9.45
N ALA A 262 -5.78 -9.80 -8.16
CA ALA A 262 -5.21 -9.03 -7.07
C ALA A 262 -3.67 -9.03 -7.12
N SER A 263 -3.02 -10.18 -7.34
CA SER A 263 -1.56 -10.25 -7.46
C SER A 263 -1.04 -9.48 -8.67
N SER A 264 -1.73 -9.56 -9.82
CA SER A 264 -1.39 -8.74 -11.00
C SER A 264 -1.49 -7.23 -10.70
N LEU A 265 -2.50 -6.81 -9.94
CA LEU A 265 -2.65 -5.41 -9.54
C LEU A 265 -1.51 -4.97 -8.60
N GLU A 266 -1.16 -5.81 -7.62
CA GLU A 266 -0.04 -5.56 -6.71
C GLU A 266 1.29 -5.45 -7.46
N ASP A 267 1.55 -6.29 -8.45
CA ASP A 267 2.77 -6.23 -9.25
C ASP A 267 2.83 -4.96 -10.11
N ARG A 268 1.70 -4.52 -10.66
CA ARG A 268 1.62 -3.22 -11.35
C ARG A 268 1.89 -2.05 -10.40
N LEU A 269 1.38 -2.11 -9.17
CA LEU A 269 1.65 -1.10 -8.15
C LEU A 269 3.14 -1.07 -7.77
N ARG A 270 3.75 -2.23 -7.51
CA ARG A 270 5.20 -2.34 -7.25
C ARG A 270 6.03 -1.77 -8.39
N HIS A 271 5.64 -2.06 -9.64
CA HIS A 271 6.34 -1.53 -10.81
C HIS A 271 6.21 0.00 -10.92
N ALA A 272 5.02 0.54 -10.71
CA ALA A 272 4.79 1.99 -10.70
C ALA A 272 5.56 2.70 -9.56
N GLU A 273 5.63 2.08 -8.38
CA GLU A 273 6.41 2.57 -7.25
C GLU A 273 7.92 2.58 -7.56
N ALA A 274 8.45 1.51 -8.16
CA ALA A 274 9.84 1.43 -8.58
C ALA A 274 10.20 2.52 -9.62
N LEU A 275 9.33 2.74 -10.62
CA LEU A 275 9.52 3.81 -11.61
C LEU A 275 9.48 5.20 -10.95
N ARG A 276 8.57 5.42 -10.00
CA ARG A 276 8.49 6.68 -9.24
C ARG A 276 9.76 6.91 -8.44
N GLU A 277 10.25 5.91 -7.72
CA GLU A 277 11.49 6.02 -6.96
C GLU A 277 12.70 6.30 -7.85
N GLN A 278 12.77 5.66 -9.01
CA GLN A 278 13.84 5.91 -9.98
C GLN A 278 13.80 7.36 -10.49
N ALA A 279 12.61 7.86 -10.84
CA ALA A 279 12.44 9.25 -11.28
C ALA A 279 12.85 10.24 -10.17
N VAL A 280 12.51 9.96 -8.91
CA VAL A 280 12.93 10.78 -7.76
C VAL A 280 14.45 10.75 -7.58
N LYS A 281 15.08 9.56 -7.63
CA LYS A 281 16.53 9.41 -7.53
C LYS A 281 17.26 10.16 -8.64
N ASP A 282 16.75 10.13 -9.86
CA ASP A 282 17.34 10.84 -10.99
C ASP A 282 17.13 12.36 -10.89
N ALA A 283 15.96 12.81 -10.43
CA ALA A 283 15.71 14.23 -10.15
C ALA A 283 16.65 14.76 -9.05
N GLN A 284 16.87 13.98 -7.99
CA GLN A 284 17.81 14.32 -6.92
C GLN A 284 19.25 14.37 -7.43
N ARG A 285 19.69 13.40 -8.22
CA ARG A 285 21.04 13.43 -8.83
C ARG A 285 21.24 14.66 -9.71
N LYS A 286 20.21 15.03 -10.50
CA LYS A 286 20.25 16.23 -11.33
C LYS A 286 20.31 17.51 -10.50
N SER A 287 19.53 17.62 -9.42
CA SER A 287 19.55 18.79 -8.54
C SER A 287 20.88 18.90 -7.78
N GLU A 288 21.43 17.80 -7.28
CA GLU A 288 22.75 17.78 -6.66
C GLU A 288 23.84 18.19 -7.65
N ALA A 289 23.77 17.71 -8.90
CA ALA A 289 24.73 18.09 -9.94
C ALA A 289 24.64 19.57 -10.30
N THR A 290 23.44 20.17 -10.35
CA THR A 290 23.30 21.61 -10.63
C THR A 290 23.80 22.45 -9.46
N VAL A 291 23.54 22.06 -8.21
CA VAL A 291 24.08 22.72 -7.02
C VAL A 291 25.61 22.62 -6.97
N ARG A 292 26.19 21.46 -7.25
CA ARG A 292 27.66 21.32 -7.30
C ARG A 292 28.27 22.23 -8.37
N ARG A 293 27.67 22.27 -9.57
CA ARG A 293 28.13 23.15 -10.66
C ARG A 293 28.04 24.64 -10.29
N SER A 294 26.97 25.08 -9.62
CA SER A 294 26.85 26.48 -9.21
C SER A 294 27.89 26.84 -8.15
N LEU A 295 28.10 25.97 -7.15
CA LEU A 295 29.14 26.15 -6.13
C LEU A 295 30.55 26.18 -6.73
N ASP A 296 30.84 25.32 -7.70
CA ASP A 296 32.14 25.33 -8.39
C ASP A 296 32.37 26.62 -9.19
N VAL A 297 31.32 27.16 -9.81
CA VAL A 297 31.39 28.46 -10.51
C VAL A 297 31.67 29.59 -9.52
N GLU A 298 30.98 29.65 -8.38
CA GLU A 298 31.23 30.67 -7.37
C GLU A 298 32.64 30.55 -6.78
N ARG A 299 33.10 29.34 -6.45
CA ARG A 299 34.47 29.10 -5.98
C ARG A 299 35.52 29.55 -7.01
N ARG A 300 35.28 29.33 -8.30
CA ARG A 300 36.16 29.81 -9.38
C ARG A 300 36.19 31.33 -9.45
N LYS A 301 35.06 32.01 -9.27
CA LYS A 301 35.01 33.47 -9.20
C LYS A 301 35.78 34.01 -7.99
N GLU A 302 35.57 33.44 -6.81
CA GLU A 302 36.28 33.84 -5.59
C GLU A 302 37.80 33.66 -5.72
N THR A 303 38.24 32.50 -6.22
CA THR A 303 39.66 32.23 -6.44
C THR A 303 40.28 33.17 -7.49
N ALA A 304 39.54 33.53 -8.54
CA ALA A 304 39.99 34.52 -9.52
C ALA A 304 40.13 35.92 -8.90
N LEU A 305 39.15 36.36 -8.09
CA LEU A 305 39.20 37.64 -7.39
C LEU A 305 40.39 37.71 -6.41
N LEU A 306 40.62 36.65 -5.64
CA LEU A 306 41.76 36.56 -4.74
C LEU A 306 43.07 36.65 -5.51
N ARG A 307 43.21 35.90 -6.62
CA ARG A 307 44.40 35.97 -7.49
C ARG A 307 44.62 37.39 -8.03
N MET A 308 43.57 38.03 -8.54
CA MET A 308 43.65 39.41 -9.02
C MET A 308 44.07 40.40 -7.91
N SER A 309 43.55 40.23 -6.70
CA SER A 309 43.92 41.07 -5.56
C SER A 309 45.39 40.89 -5.16
N CYS A 310 45.91 39.66 -5.21
CA CYS A 310 47.31 39.35 -4.95
C CYS A 310 48.21 39.95 -6.03
N THR A 311 47.86 39.80 -7.32
CA THR A 311 48.62 40.39 -8.42
C THR A 311 48.61 41.92 -8.36
N ALA A 312 47.49 42.54 -7.98
CA ALA A 312 47.41 43.99 -7.81
C ALA A 312 48.28 44.49 -6.64
N LYS A 313 48.31 43.76 -5.52
CA LYS A 313 49.20 44.08 -4.38
C LYS A 313 50.67 43.95 -4.75
N LEU A 314 51.05 42.90 -5.48
CA LEU A 314 52.40 42.72 -5.99
C LEU A 314 52.78 43.85 -6.96
N ALA A 315 51.92 44.14 -7.95
CA ALA A 315 52.17 45.25 -8.86
C ALA A 315 52.32 46.59 -8.11
N LYS A 316 51.51 46.82 -7.08
CA LYS A 316 51.63 48.02 -6.23
C LYS A 316 52.98 48.09 -5.51
N SER A 317 53.48 46.98 -4.96
CA SER A 317 54.80 46.98 -4.30
C SER A 317 55.95 47.19 -5.29
N GLU A 318 55.87 46.59 -6.48
CA GLU A 318 56.87 46.81 -7.55
C GLU A 318 56.88 48.29 -7.98
N TRP A 319 55.71 48.89 -8.21
CA TRP A 319 55.61 50.32 -8.55
C TRP A 319 56.10 51.24 -7.43
N ALA A 320 55.88 50.88 -6.17
CA ALA A 320 56.45 51.62 -5.04
C ALA A 320 57.98 51.55 -5.06
N SER A 321 58.57 50.37 -5.31
CA SER A 321 60.02 50.22 -5.43
C SER A 321 60.61 51.03 -6.58
N VAL A 322 59.94 51.07 -7.74
CA VAL A 322 60.37 51.90 -8.88
C VAL A 322 60.32 53.39 -8.53
N LYS A 323 59.26 53.83 -7.85
CA LYS A 323 59.12 55.20 -7.37
C LYS A 323 60.23 55.58 -6.41
N ASP A 324 60.53 54.73 -5.43
CA ASP A 324 61.59 54.95 -4.44
C ASP A 324 62.96 55.05 -5.13
N SER A 325 63.24 54.17 -6.11
CA SER A 325 64.47 54.24 -6.92
C SER A 325 64.58 55.55 -7.71
N ALA A 326 63.48 55.99 -8.34
CA ALA A 326 63.45 57.22 -9.12
C ALA A 326 63.62 58.47 -8.23
N GLU A 327 63.08 58.45 -7.00
CA GLU A 327 63.28 59.52 -6.01
C GLU A 327 64.76 59.62 -5.59
N VAL A 328 65.41 58.49 -5.34
CA VAL A 328 66.85 58.44 -5.03
C VAL A 328 67.70 58.98 -6.19
N GLU A 329 67.42 58.57 -7.43
CA GLU A 329 68.12 59.08 -8.62
C GLU A 329 67.90 60.59 -8.82
N LEU A 330 66.69 61.07 -8.57
CA LEU A 330 66.37 62.49 -8.70
C LEU A 330 67.12 63.33 -7.65
N ASP A 331 67.20 62.84 -6.42
CA ASP A 331 67.96 63.50 -5.35
C ASP A 331 69.48 63.49 -5.64
N LEU A 332 70.01 62.42 -6.25
CA LEU A 332 71.39 62.39 -6.76
C LEU A 332 71.62 63.49 -7.80
N VAL A 333 70.77 63.59 -8.84
CA VAL A 333 70.88 64.60 -9.89
C VAL A 333 70.74 66.03 -9.33
N ARG A 334 69.88 66.22 -8.32
CA ARG A 334 69.79 67.50 -7.58
C ARG A 334 71.09 67.83 -6.85
N GLY A 335 71.69 66.83 -6.20
CA GLY A 335 73.00 66.95 -5.57
C GLY A 335 74.08 67.36 -6.58
N ASP A 336 74.16 66.64 -7.70
CA ASP A 336 75.11 66.95 -8.79
C ASP A 336 74.91 68.36 -9.34
N ARG A 337 73.66 68.76 -9.56
CA ARG A 337 73.32 70.13 -9.99
C ARG A 337 73.78 71.17 -8.97
N ALA A 338 73.59 70.93 -7.68
CA ALA A 338 74.04 71.84 -6.64
C ALA A 338 75.56 71.97 -6.63
N ILE A 339 76.30 70.87 -6.74
CA ILE A 339 77.76 70.87 -6.85
C ILE A 339 78.22 71.64 -8.09
N LEU A 340 77.64 71.36 -9.26
CA LEU A 340 77.95 72.07 -10.50
C LEU A 340 77.66 73.58 -10.38
N SER A 341 76.61 73.98 -9.66
CA SER A 341 76.30 75.40 -9.44
C SER A 341 77.32 76.11 -8.54
N ILE A 342 77.89 75.41 -7.55
CA ILE A 342 78.97 75.93 -6.70
C ILE A 342 80.25 76.08 -7.53
N LEU A 343 80.62 75.05 -8.31
CA LEU A 343 81.79 75.09 -9.19
C LEU A 343 81.69 76.23 -10.21
N LEU A 344 80.50 76.47 -10.78
CA LEU A 344 80.27 77.59 -11.69
C LEU A 344 80.43 78.94 -10.98
N ALA A 345 79.92 79.09 -9.75
CA ALA A 345 80.09 80.30 -8.96
C ALA A 345 81.57 80.56 -8.60
N GLU A 346 82.35 79.53 -8.28
CA GLU A 346 83.80 79.64 -8.06
C GLU A 346 84.54 80.08 -9.33
N LEU A 347 84.21 79.50 -10.48
CA LEU A 347 84.77 79.92 -11.77
C LEU A 347 84.43 81.38 -12.11
N ASP A 348 83.20 81.83 -11.83
CA ASP A 348 82.78 83.23 -11.98
C ASP A 348 83.56 84.17 -11.04
N GLN A 349 83.89 83.71 -9.83
CA GLN A 349 84.70 84.47 -8.88
C GLN A 349 86.16 84.58 -9.36
N MET A 350 86.74 83.49 -9.85
CA MET A 350 88.11 83.47 -10.38
C MET A 350 88.24 84.34 -11.64
N THR A 351 87.26 84.30 -12.55
CA THR A 351 87.26 85.15 -13.74
C THR A 351 87.13 86.63 -13.39
N ARG A 352 86.28 87.01 -12.43
CA ARG A 352 86.22 88.40 -11.92
C ARG A 352 87.55 88.86 -11.33
N ALA A 353 88.23 88.00 -10.56
CA ALA A 353 89.53 88.32 -9.97
C ALA A 353 90.64 88.50 -11.02
N LEU A 354 90.50 87.91 -12.21
CA LEU A 354 91.46 88.08 -13.33
C LEU A 354 91.23 89.37 -14.15
N TYR A 355 90.04 89.96 -14.08
CA TYR A 355 89.69 91.20 -14.79
C TYR A 355 89.74 92.46 -13.91
N THR A 356 90.09 92.32 -12.64
CA THR A 356 90.47 93.41 -11.72
C THR A 356 91.97 93.46 -11.56
#